data_AF-A0A4Q3UA26-F1
#
_entry.id   AF-A0A4Q3UA26-F1
#
_cell.length_a   1.000
_cell.length_b   1.000
_cell.length_c   1.000
_cell.angle_alpha   90.00
_cell.angle_beta   90.00
_cell.angle_gamma   90.00
#
_symmetry.space_group_name_H-M   'P 1'
#
loop_
_entity.id
_entity.type
_entity.pdbx_description
1 polymer ?
#
loop_
_entity_poly.entity_id
_entity_poly.type
_entity_poly.pdbx_seq_one_letter_code
_entity_poly.pdbx_strand_id
1 'polypeptide(L)'
;MEIRRGKVWELTPAIPFSCFVNGEKLLAVITHQEESYIETIYRVRFSDGYESTFVYYEGVWYDGKLRTAYVEAIEDDLQAMLPYMIDDEEQPFSFEFMEAEGCFNVWLMPADDIFSPEGQRYMVVYKGDLGFFVNESYEPSTLPSQQNAIDQNIARMVKEKLIERNAAQ
;
A
#
# COMPACT_ATOMS: atom_id res chain seq x y z
N MET A 1 -0.57 11.32 -33.37
CA MET A 1 -0.69 10.25 -32.36
C MET A 1 -1.28 10.92 -31.14
N GLU A 2 -2.58 10.77 -30.90
CA GLU A 2 -3.22 11.37 -29.72
C GLU A 2 -2.82 10.54 -28.49
N ILE A 3 -2.09 11.17 -27.58
CA ILE A 3 -1.80 10.59 -26.27
C ILE A 3 -3.13 10.57 -25.52
N ARG A 4 -3.78 9.42 -25.43
CA ARG A 4 -4.94 9.23 -24.55
C ARG A 4 -4.46 9.52 -23.14
N ARG A 5 -4.88 10.64 -22.56
CA ARG A 5 -4.63 10.96 -21.14
C ARG A 5 -5.26 9.85 -20.30
N GLY A 6 -4.52 9.37 -19.30
CA GLY A 6 -5.02 8.41 -18.32
C GLY A 6 -6.24 8.99 -17.59
N LYS A 7 -7.06 8.10 -17.01
CA LYS A 7 -8.10 8.54 -16.07
C LYS A 7 -7.39 8.91 -14.77
N VAL A 8 -7.72 10.08 -14.23
CA VAL A 8 -7.23 10.53 -12.93
C VAL A 8 -8.37 10.38 -11.94
N TRP A 9 -8.09 9.74 -10.82
CA TRP A 9 -9.03 9.56 -9.73
C TRP A 9 -8.51 10.27 -8.48
N GLU A 10 -9.39 11.02 -7.84
CA GLU A 10 -9.16 11.58 -6.51
C GLU A 10 -9.53 10.53 -5.46
N LEU A 11 -8.63 10.29 -4.51
CA LEU A 11 -8.88 9.35 -3.43
C LEU A 11 -9.60 10.08 -2.30
N THR A 12 -10.84 9.68 -2.03
CA THR A 12 -11.67 10.27 -0.97
C THR A 12 -12.19 9.17 -0.02
N PRO A 13 -11.71 9.11 1.24
CA PRO A 13 -10.65 9.95 1.80
C PRO A 13 -9.27 9.67 1.16
N ALA A 14 -8.35 10.62 1.34
CA ALA A 14 -6.95 10.43 0.98
C ALA A 14 -6.30 9.42 1.93
N ILE A 15 -5.26 8.72 1.49
CA ILE A 15 -4.70 7.55 2.18
C ILE A 15 -3.39 7.94 2.87
N PRO A 16 -3.38 8.11 4.22
CA PRO A 16 -2.18 8.48 4.95
C PRO A 16 -1.34 7.27 5.34
N PHE A 17 -0.01 7.44 5.39
CA PHE A 17 0.93 6.47 5.96
C PHE A 17 2.20 7.16 6.49
N SER A 18 2.92 6.51 7.39
CA SER A 18 4.17 7.06 7.95
C SER A 18 5.35 6.66 7.06
N CYS A 19 6.33 7.55 6.88
CA CYS A 19 7.56 7.24 6.15
C CYS A 19 8.77 7.94 6.79
N PHE A 20 9.98 7.56 6.39
CA PHE A 20 11.21 8.16 6.91
C PHE A 20 12.06 8.71 5.76
N VAL A 21 12.16 10.04 5.66
CA VAL A 21 12.98 10.72 4.65
C VAL A 21 14.22 11.27 5.33
N ASN A 22 15.40 10.80 4.92
CA ASN A 22 16.69 11.18 5.53
C ASN A 22 16.71 11.04 7.08
N GLY A 23 16.00 10.04 7.62
CA GLY A 23 15.91 9.77 9.05
C GLY A 23 14.84 10.60 9.80
N GLU A 24 14.15 11.52 9.14
CA GLU A 24 13.02 12.24 9.71
C GLU A 24 11.70 11.51 9.44
N LYS A 25 10.90 11.29 10.49
CA LYS A 25 9.59 10.68 10.37
C LYS A 25 8.60 11.71 9.82
N LEU A 26 8.01 11.41 8.66
CA LEU A 26 7.01 12.23 7.99
C LEU A 26 5.70 11.46 7.84
N LEU A 27 4.60 12.21 7.67
CA LEU A 27 3.33 11.67 7.21
C LEU A 27 3.24 11.91 5.69
N ALA A 28 3.16 10.83 4.93
CA ALA A 28 2.82 10.86 3.51
C ALA A 28 1.31 10.63 3.32
N VAL A 29 0.73 11.26 2.31
CA VAL A 29 -0.70 11.16 2.00
C VAL A 29 -0.87 10.99 0.50
N ILE A 30 -1.39 9.82 0.07
CA ILE A 30 -1.76 9.58 -1.33
C ILE A 30 -3.10 10.27 -1.58
N THR A 31 -3.11 11.18 -2.54
CA THR A 31 -4.29 12.03 -2.84
C THR A 31 -4.94 11.67 -4.16
N HIS A 32 -4.15 11.17 -5.11
CA HIS A 32 -4.65 10.80 -6.43
C HIS A 32 -3.91 9.55 -6.93
N GLN A 33 -4.61 8.81 -7.77
CA GLN A 33 -4.05 7.76 -8.60
C GLN A 33 -4.42 8.04 -10.06
N GLU A 34 -3.48 7.81 -10.95
CA GLU A 34 -3.68 7.84 -12.39
C GLU A 34 -3.09 6.55 -12.96
N GLU A 35 -3.83 5.92 -13.85
CA GLU A 35 -3.40 4.70 -14.51
C GLU A 35 -3.43 4.92 -16.01
N SER A 36 -2.32 4.61 -16.65
CA SER A 36 -2.19 4.52 -18.09
C SER A 36 -1.82 3.08 -18.47
N TYR A 37 -1.84 2.76 -19.77
CA TYR A 37 -1.47 1.42 -20.24
C TYR A 37 -0.03 0.99 -19.91
N ILE A 38 0.84 1.93 -19.51
CA ILE A 38 2.28 1.70 -19.33
C ILE A 38 2.82 2.20 -18.00
N GLU A 39 2.07 3.04 -17.28
CA GLU A 39 2.53 3.76 -16.10
C GLU A 39 1.42 3.80 -15.06
N THR A 40 1.79 3.54 -13.80
CA THR A 40 0.96 3.82 -12.62
C THR A 40 1.52 5.06 -11.95
N ILE A 41 0.64 6.00 -11.61
CA ILE A 41 1.02 7.32 -11.12
C ILE A 41 0.28 7.61 -9.82
N TYR A 42 1.01 8.02 -8.78
CA TYR A 42 0.44 8.50 -7.52
C TYR A 42 0.84 9.94 -7.25
N ARG A 43 -0.09 10.76 -6.75
CA ARG A 43 0.24 12.07 -6.19
C ARG A 43 0.29 11.99 -4.68
N VAL A 44 1.44 12.34 -4.11
CA VAL A 44 1.70 12.23 -2.67
C VAL A 44 2.10 13.58 -2.11
N ARG A 45 1.49 13.94 -0.98
CA ARG A 45 1.85 15.10 -0.16
C ARG A 45 2.48 14.64 1.15
N PHE A 46 3.55 15.29 1.56
CA PHE A 46 4.27 15.03 2.80
C PHE A 46 4.04 16.13 3.83
N SER A 47 4.19 15.79 5.11
CA SER A 47 3.98 16.73 6.22
C SER A 47 4.99 17.87 6.31
N ASP A 48 6.13 17.75 5.65
CA ASP A 48 7.15 18.80 5.54
C ASP A 48 6.81 19.85 4.45
N GLY A 49 5.71 19.64 3.71
CA GLY A 49 5.26 20.50 2.62
C GLY A 49 5.73 20.06 1.23
N TYR A 50 6.53 18.99 1.13
CA TYR A 50 6.86 18.41 -0.18
C TYR A 50 5.61 17.79 -0.82
N GLU A 51 5.41 18.01 -2.11
CA GLU A 51 4.34 17.40 -2.89
C GLU A 51 4.88 17.05 -4.26
N SER A 52 4.68 15.81 -4.70
CA SER A 52 5.09 15.39 -6.03
C SER A 52 4.24 14.28 -6.62
N THR A 53 4.54 13.98 -7.89
CA THR A 53 3.97 12.90 -8.69
C THR A 53 4.99 11.79 -8.84
N PHE A 54 4.64 10.63 -8.28
CA PHE A 54 5.45 9.43 -8.31
C PHE A 54 4.95 8.52 -9.44
N VAL A 55 5.85 8.09 -10.31
CA VAL A 55 5.57 7.32 -11.52
C VAL A 55 6.26 5.97 -11.44
N TYR A 56 5.51 4.90 -11.61
CA TYR A 56 6.02 3.55 -11.80
C TYR A 56 6.19 3.27 -13.29
N TYR A 57 7.43 3.02 -13.71
CA TYR A 57 7.76 2.71 -15.09
C TYR A 57 8.89 1.68 -15.13
N GLU A 58 8.73 0.65 -15.96
CA GLU A 58 9.74 -0.44 -16.14
C GLU A 58 10.23 -1.06 -14.82
N GLY A 59 9.35 -1.20 -13.82
CA GLY A 59 9.68 -1.84 -12.55
C GLY A 59 10.29 -0.91 -11.50
N VAL A 60 10.36 0.40 -11.77
CA VAL A 60 11.06 1.37 -10.91
C VAL A 60 10.17 2.58 -10.65
N TRP A 61 10.18 3.05 -9.40
CA TRP A 61 9.55 4.31 -9.00
C TRP A 61 10.45 5.52 -9.26
N TYR A 62 9.84 6.59 -9.73
CA TYR A 62 10.49 7.88 -9.98
C TYR A 62 9.64 9.03 -9.47
N ASP A 63 10.30 10.09 -9.04
CA ASP A 63 9.70 11.40 -8.83
C ASP A 63 10.01 12.26 -10.06
N GLY A 64 9.04 12.34 -10.96
CA GLY A 64 9.25 12.83 -12.33
C GLY A 64 10.25 11.97 -13.12
N LYS A 65 11.54 12.32 -13.06
CA LYS A 65 12.65 11.57 -13.72
C LYS A 65 13.82 11.29 -12.78
N LEU A 66 13.67 11.57 -11.49
CA LEU A 66 14.73 11.47 -10.50
C LEU A 66 14.36 10.44 -9.45
N ARG A 67 15.36 9.69 -8.97
CA ARG A 67 15.24 8.94 -7.72
C ARG A 67 15.69 9.86 -6.59
N THR A 68 14.72 10.34 -5.82
CA THR A 68 14.94 11.24 -4.69
C THR A 68 14.88 10.44 -3.38
N ALA A 69 15.33 11.04 -2.28
CA ALA A 69 15.16 10.45 -0.95
C ALA A 69 13.67 10.20 -0.60
N TYR A 70 12.74 10.93 -1.21
CA TYR A 70 11.30 10.68 -1.05
C TYR A 70 10.89 9.38 -1.76
N VAL A 71 11.38 9.13 -2.97
CA VAL A 71 11.12 7.86 -3.69
C VAL A 71 11.61 6.68 -2.86
N GLU A 72 12.86 6.73 -2.41
CA GLU A 72 13.46 5.67 -1.59
C GLU A 72 12.68 5.44 -0.28
N ALA A 73 12.10 6.50 0.28
CA ALA A 73 11.35 6.41 1.53
C ALA A 73 9.95 5.79 1.40
N ILE A 74 9.38 5.74 0.19
CA ILE A 74 7.98 5.28 -0.01
C ILE A 74 7.81 4.25 -1.13
N GLU A 75 8.87 3.82 -1.81
CA GLU A 75 8.73 2.92 -2.98
C GLU A 75 8.06 1.59 -2.61
N ASP A 76 8.36 1.01 -1.45
CA ASP A 76 7.71 -0.20 -0.94
C ASP A 76 6.23 0.03 -0.64
N ASP A 77 5.87 1.21 -0.12
CA ASP A 77 4.48 1.58 0.17
C ASP A 77 3.68 1.77 -1.11
N LEU A 78 4.26 2.45 -2.11
CA LEU A 78 3.63 2.62 -3.41
C LEU A 78 3.54 1.30 -4.18
N GLN A 79 4.55 0.43 -4.04
CA GLN A 79 4.52 -0.92 -4.60
C GLN A 79 3.37 -1.74 -4.01
N ALA A 80 3.14 -1.62 -2.70
CA ALA A 80 2.03 -2.30 -2.02
C ALA A 80 0.64 -1.84 -2.48
N MET A 81 0.54 -0.60 -2.97
CA MET A 81 -0.70 -0.01 -3.48
C MET A 81 -1.04 -0.44 -4.92
N LEU A 82 -0.10 -1.02 -5.68
CA LEU A 82 -0.35 -1.38 -7.09
C LEU A 82 -1.56 -2.31 -7.33
N PRO A 83 -1.86 -3.31 -6.48
CA PRO A 83 -3.04 -4.16 -6.65
C PRO A 83 -4.38 -3.44 -6.38
N TYR A 84 -4.34 -2.22 -5.80
CA TYR A 84 -5.55 -1.52 -5.39
C TYR A 84 -6.32 -0.92 -6.56
N MET A 85 -7.59 -1.29 -6.65
CA MET A 85 -8.53 -0.75 -7.61
C MET A 85 -9.43 0.29 -6.91
N ILE A 86 -9.51 1.48 -7.48
CA ILE A 86 -10.20 2.62 -6.83
C ILE A 86 -11.71 2.43 -6.71
N ASP A 87 -12.27 1.50 -7.48
CA ASP A 87 -13.70 1.20 -7.46
C ASP A 87 -14.12 0.32 -6.26
N ASP A 88 -13.19 -0.02 -5.35
CA ASP A 88 -13.47 -0.78 -4.13
C ASP A 88 -14.25 0.05 -3.09
N GLU A 89 -15.26 -0.57 -2.46
CA GLU A 89 -16.06 0.08 -1.40
C GLU A 89 -15.25 0.33 -0.12
N GLU A 90 -14.24 -0.50 0.13
CA GLU A 90 -13.38 -0.40 1.30
C GLU A 90 -12.01 0.16 0.89
N GLN A 91 -11.52 1.17 1.61
CA GLN A 91 -10.19 1.71 1.34
C GLN A 91 -9.09 0.95 2.07
N PRO A 92 -7.90 0.82 1.46
CA PRO A 92 -6.75 0.25 2.11
C PRO A 92 -6.28 1.17 3.23
N PHE A 93 -5.59 0.56 4.18
CA PHE A 93 -4.96 1.29 5.27
C PHE A 93 -3.70 0.58 5.72
N SER A 94 -2.86 1.31 6.44
CA SER A 94 -1.63 0.75 6.95
C SER A 94 -1.40 1.10 8.42
N PHE A 95 -0.46 0.36 9.01
CA PHE A 95 0.10 0.68 10.31
C PHE A 95 1.59 0.39 10.33
N GLU A 96 2.31 1.10 11.19
CA GLU A 96 3.75 0.91 11.39
C GLU A 96 4.02 -0.37 12.20
N PHE A 97 4.93 -1.20 11.69
CA PHE A 97 5.47 -2.36 12.38
C PHE A 97 6.94 -2.12 12.73
N MET A 98 7.30 -2.39 13.98
CA MET A 98 8.65 -2.17 14.52
C MET A 98 9.40 -3.49 14.61
N GLU A 99 10.57 -3.56 13.98
CA GLU A 99 11.54 -4.65 14.12
C GLU A 99 12.81 -4.15 14.80
N ALA A 100 13.72 -5.08 15.15
CA ALA A 100 14.99 -4.71 15.77
C ALA A 100 15.87 -3.81 14.88
N GLU A 101 15.74 -3.94 13.55
CA GLU A 101 16.58 -3.27 12.56
C GLU A 101 15.90 -2.06 11.90
N GLY A 102 14.64 -1.77 12.22
CA GLY A 102 13.91 -0.66 11.61
C GLY A 102 12.41 -0.75 11.76
N CYS A 103 11.71 -0.03 10.90
CA CYS A 103 10.26 0.02 10.85
C CYS A 103 9.77 0.12 9.41
N PHE A 104 8.60 -0.45 9.14
CA PHE A 104 7.96 -0.41 7.83
C PHE A 104 6.44 -0.43 8.02
N ASN A 105 5.70 -0.08 6.97
CA ASN A 105 4.25 -0.19 7.01
C ASN A 105 3.79 -1.58 6.62
N VAL A 106 2.80 -2.07 7.36
CA VAL A 106 1.98 -3.22 6.97
C VAL A 106 0.70 -2.68 6.37
N TRP A 107 0.48 -2.96 5.10
CA TRP A 107 -0.68 -2.58 4.32
C TRP A 107 -1.74 -3.67 4.36
N LEU A 108 -2.98 -3.26 4.57
CA LEU A 108 -4.17 -4.08 4.45
C LEU A 108 -4.95 -3.56 3.26
N MET A 109 -4.89 -4.32 2.18
CA MET A 109 -5.58 -4.03 0.94
C MET A 109 -6.88 -4.85 0.91
N PRO A 110 -8.02 -4.29 0.50
CA PRO A 110 -9.19 -5.10 0.19
C PRO A 110 -8.80 -6.21 -0.77
N ALA A 111 -9.26 -7.43 -0.49
CA ALA A 111 -9.09 -8.54 -1.41
C ALA A 111 -10.09 -8.37 -2.54
N ASP A 112 -9.60 -8.32 -3.78
CA ASP A 112 -10.45 -8.48 -4.95
C ASP A 112 -10.52 -9.95 -5.40
N ASP A 113 -11.58 -10.28 -6.13
CA ASP A 113 -11.80 -11.64 -6.66
C ASP A 113 -10.76 -12.04 -7.74
N ILE A 114 -9.93 -11.08 -8.18
CA ILE A 114 -8.96 -11.29 -9.28
C ILE A 114 -7.62 -11.79 -8.71
N PHE A 115 -7.15 -11.20 -7.62
CA PHE A 115 -5.83 -11.46 -7.03
C PHE A 115 -5.90 -12.28 -5.75
N SER A 116 -7.10 -12.52 -5.20
CA SER A 116 -7.26 -13.20 -3.92
C SER A 116 -7.98 -14.55 -4.04
N PRO A 117 -7.59 -15.56 -3.24
CA PRO A 117 -8.37 -16.78 -3.08
C PRO A 117 -9.80 -16.49 -2.59
N GLU A 118 -10.74 -17.36 -2.94
CA GLU A 118 -12.13 -17.26 -2.48
C GLU A 118 -12.21 -17.17 -0.94
N GLY A 119 -13.06 -16.25 -0.46
CA GLY A 119 -13.31 -16.04 0.97
C GLY A 119 -12.23 -15.24 1.71
N GLN A 120 -11.22 -14.70 1.01
CA GLN A 120 -10.31 -13.71 1.59
C GLN A 120 -10.95 -12.32 1.56
N ARG A 121 -10.72 -11.56 2.62
CA ARG A 121 -11.23 -10.19 2.77
C ARG A 121 -10.13 -9.15 2.58
N TYR A 122 -8.91 -9.46 3.03
CA TYR A 122 -7.77 -8.58 2.88
C TYR A 122 -6.55 -9.30 2.34
N MET A 123 -5.79 -8.61 1.50
CA MET A 123 -4.39 -8.91 1.22
C MET A 123 -3.51 -8.12 2.19
N VAL A 124 -2.51 -8.78 2.77
CA VAL A 124 -1.54 -8.17 3.67
C VAL A 124 -0.21 -8.05 2.95
N VAL A 125 0.25 -6.80 2.77
CA VAL A 125 1.45 -6.47 2.01
C VAL A 125 2.41 -5.69 2.91
N TYR A 126 3.70 -5.99 2.86
CA TYR A 126 4.72 -5.25 3.60
C TYR A 126 6.07 -5.37 2.91
N LYS A 127 6.90 -4.33 3.01
CA LYS A 127 8.19 -4.26 2.30
C LYS A 127 8.01 -4.46 0.77
N GLY A 128 6.91 -3.94 0.22
CA GLY A 128 6.54 -4.07 -1.20
C GLY A 128 6.01 -5.45 -1.63
N ASP A 129 6.02 -6.46 -0.75
CA ASP A 129 5.71 -7.85 -1.08
C ASP A 129 4.43 -8.36 -0.42
N LEU A 130 3.69 -9.21 -1.13
CA LEU A 130 2.55 -9.94 -0.57
C LEU A 130 3.05 -10.90 0.52
N GLY A 131 2.59 -10.70 1.75
CA GLY A 131 2.85 -11.60 2.85
C GLY A 131 1.83 -12.74 2.92
N PHE A 132 0.56 -12.39 3.13
CA PHE A 132 -0.53 -13.34 3.33
C PHE A 132 -1.90 -12.70 3.09
N PHE A 133 -2.95 -13.52 3.15
CA PHE A 133 -4.35 -13.09 3.07
C PHE A 133 -5.05 -13.29 4.41
N VAL A 134 -6.13 -12.56 4.63
CA VAL A 134 -6.94 -12.68 5.84
C VAL A 134 -8.41 -12.76 5.47
N ASN A 135 -9.12 -13.74 6.04
CA ASN A 135 -10.56 -13.91 5.84
C ASN A 135 -11.41 -13.04 6.80
N GLU A 136 -12.73 -13.14 6.71
CA GLU A 136 -13.65 -12.41 7.59
C GLU A 136 -13.53 -12.75 9.09
N SER A 137 -13.00 -13.94 9.42
CA SER A 137 -12.74 -14.38 10.79
C SER A 137 -11.36 -13.96 11.31
N TYR A 138 -10.64 -13.14 10.53
CA TYR A 138 -9.27 -12.69 10.78
C TYR A 138 -8.25 -13.83 10.88
N GLU A 139 -8.50 -14.93 10.19
CA GLU A 139 -7.57 -16.05 10.12
C GLU A 139 -6.62 -15.83 8.94
N PRO A 140 -5.30 -15.84 9.18
CA PRO A 140 -4.33 -15.67 8.12
C PRO A 140 -4.23 -16.95 7.28
N SER A 141 -4.13 -16.77 5.97
CA SER A 141 -3.90 -17.84 5.00
C SER A 141 -2.92 -17.39 3.94
N THR A 142 -2.31 -18.32 3.23
CA THR A 142 -1.39 -18.00 2.13
C THR A 142 -1.56 -19.03 1.03
N LEU A 143 -0.92 -18.81 -0.11
CA LEU A 143 -0.90 -19.79 -1.18
C LEU A 143 -0.34 -21.12 -0.66
N PRO A 144 -0.85 -22.28 -1.13
CA PRO A 144 -0.42 -23.58 -0.62
C PRO A 144 1.10 -23.82 -0.64
N SER A 145 1.81 -23.22 -1.61
CA SER A 145 3.27 -23.27 -1.72
C SER A 145 4.03 -22.51 -0.63
N GLN A 146 3.36 -21.72 0.20
CA GLN A 146 3.96 -20.77 1.14
C GLN A 146 3.45 -20.91 2.59
N GLN A 147 2.75 -21.99 2.97
CA GLN A 147 2.08 -22.11 4.28
C GLN A 147 2.94 -21.82 5.53
N ASN A 148 4.25 -22.09 5.50
CA ASN A 148 5.15 -21.81 6.61
C ASN A 148 5.75 -20.39 6.60
N ALA A 149 5.37 -19.55 5.64
CA ALA A 149 5.95 -18.21 5.43
C ALA A 149 5.21 -17.09 6.18
N ILE A 150 4.08 -17.38 6.84
CA ILE A 150 3.30 -16.35 7.53
C ILE A 150 4.03 -15.92 8.81
N ASP A 151 4.44 -14.66 8.84
CA ASP A 151 4.94 -14.02 10.05
C ASP A 151 3.81 -13.91 11.10
N GLN A 152 3.94 -14.68 12.17
CA GLN A 152 2.91 -14.78 13.21
C GLN A 152 2.77 -13.49 14.04
N ASN A 153 3.82 -12.68 14.15
CA ASN A 153 3.75 -11.41 14.86
C ASN A 153 2.96 -10.39 14.05
N ILE A 154 3.22 -10.31 12.74
CA ILE A 154 2.46 -9.45 11.83
C ILE A 154 1.01 -9.91 11.76
N ALA A 155 0.74 -11.21 11.60
CA ALA A 155 -0.62 -11.75 11.57
C ALA A 155 -1.43 -11.42 12.84
N ARG A 156 -0.81 -11.53 14.02
CA ARG A 156 -1.44 -11.13 15.28
C ARG A 156 -1.79 -9.64 15.28
N MET A 157 -0.86 -8.76 14.88
CA MET A 157 -1.11 -7.31 14.83
C MET A 157 -2.18 -6.93 13.80
N VAL A 158 -2.17 -7.55 12.62
CA VAL A 158 -3.20 -7.38 11.59
C VAL A 158 -4.59 -7.69 12.17
N LYS A 159 -4.74 -8.82 12.88
CA LYS A 159 -5.99 -9.17 13.54
C LYS A 159 -6.42 -8.12 14.56
N GLU A 160 -5.51 -7.65 15.40
CA GLU A 160 -5.79 -6.58 16.38
C GLU A 160 -6.28 -5.31 15.69
N LYS A 161 -5.62 -4.88 14.60
CA LYS A 161 -6.00 -3.68 13.84
C LYS A 161 -7.33 -3.80 13.10
N LEU A 162 -7.66 -4.97 12.58
CA LEU A 162 -8.96 -5.21 11.96
C LEU A 162 -10.11 -5.18 12.98
N ILE A 163 -9.88 -5.73 14.18
CA ILE A 163 -10.85 -5.65 15.28
C ILE A 163 -11.06 -4.19 15.72
N GLU A 164 -9.98 -3.41 15.89
CA GLU A 164 -10.05 -1.98 16.24
C GLU A 164 -10.84 -1.17 15.20
N ARG A 165 -10.55 -1.38 13.90
CA ARG A 165 -11.23 -0.69 12.80
C ARG A 165 -12.72 -0.98 12.76
N ASN A 166 -13.11 -2.25 12.90
CA ASN A 166 -14.52 -2.65 12.86
C ASN A 166 -15.31 -2.23 14.12
N ALA A 167 -14.64 -1.95 15.23
CA ALA A 167 -15.27 -1.37 16.41
C ALA A 167 -15.49 0.15 16.31
N ALA A 168 -14.82 0.83 15.37
CA ALA A 168 -14.91 2.27 15.16
C ALA A 168 -15.93 2.70 14.08
N GLN A 169 -16.49 1.73 13.35
CA GLN A 169 -17.55 1.91 12.33
C GLN A 169 -18.93 1.71 12.96
#